data_AF-A0A0Q2M924-F1
#
_entry.id   AF-A0A0Q2M924-F1
#
_cell.length_a   1.000
_cell.length_b   1.000
_cell.length_c   1.000
_cell.angle_alpha   90.00
_cell.angle_beta   90.00
_cell.angle_gamma   90.00
#
_symmetry.space_group_name_H-M   'P 1'
#
loop_
_entity.id
_entity.type
_entity.pdbx_description
1 polymer ?
#
loop_
_entity_poly.entity_id
_entity_poly.type
_entity_poly.pdbx_seq_one_letter_code
_entity_poly.pdbx_strand_id
1 'polypeptide(L)'
;MDEQDGTEAAITPNDRLAQRLQAKGLSSQRFATAVGVDIKSVRRWLADSDYRIREHNARSASEVLDCTPHDLWPKQYPAATPRAVTTASAGGPFTATLYASRTQLPITTWQQHFADATTGIDILVLAATFLFDTLDGFLDTLLAAAARGVSVRFLVGDPDTATTILRGEEEGIGEAVIARCRTSVELLAPHACTPGLDIRTHDTALYTSIFRVDDAMIVNFHIYGSPGRNNPVLVLSRHHEPRLWTTLEDAFTQVWNRARPLTAKG
;
A
#
# COMPACT_ATOMS: atom_id res chain seq x y z
N MET A 1 -20.37 -22.89 54.83
CA MET A 1 -19.93 -23.28 53.47
C MET A 1 -21.21 -23.46 52.67
N ASP A 2 -21.73 -22.50 51.94
CA ASP A 2 -21.18 -21.22 51.49
C ASP A 2 -22.31 -20.19 51.44
N GLU A 3 -22.02 -18.98 51.93
CA GLU A 3 -22.86 -17.80 51.73
C GLU A 3 -22.77 -17.39 50.25
N GLN A 4 -23.92 -17.26 49.60
CA GLN A 4 -24.04 -16.63 48.29
C GLN A 4 -23.77 -15.12 48.44
N ASP A 5 -22.53 -14.74 48.19
CA ASP A 5 -22.11 -13.36 48.02
C ASP A 5 -22.66 -12.84 46.68
N GLY A 6 -23.86 -12.26 46.73
CA GLY A 6 -24.46 -11.54 45.62
C GLY A 6 -23.72 -10.23 45.43
N THR A 7 -22.70 -10.23 44.57
CA THR A 7 -21.97 -9.01 44.19
C THR A 7 -22.93 -8.04 43.52
N GLU A 8 -23.43 -7.06 44.27
CA GLU A 8 -24.24 -5.96 43.76
C GLU A 8 -23.35 -5.14 42.81
N ALA A 9 -23.57 -5.28 41.50
CA ALA A 9 -22.75 -4.63 40.49
C ALA A 9 -22.79 -3.10 40.71
N ALA A 10 -21.63 -2.52 41.01
CA ALA A 10 -21.52 -1.09 41.26
C ALA A 10 -22.02 -0.29 40.04
N ILE A 11 -23.13 0.43 40.23
CA ILE A 11 -23.71 1.28 39.19
C ILE A 11 -22.71 2.39 38.88
N THR A 12 -22.23 2.43 37.63
CA THR A 12 -21.22 3.40 37.19
C THR A 12 -21.92 4.58 36.48
N PRO A 13 -21.79 5.83 36.96
CA PRO A 13 -22.37 7.00 36.32
C PRO A 13 -21.97 7.18 34.85
N ASN A 14 -22.89 7.69 34.03
CA ASN A 14 -22.61 8.02 32.64
C ASN A 14 -22.02 9.43 32.51
N ASP A 15 -20.74 9.55 32.81
CA ASP A 15 -20.01 10.82 32.71
C ASP A 15 -19.98 11.37 31.28
N ARG A 16 -20.02 10.51 30.25
CA ARG A 16 -20.02 10.91 28.84
C ARG A 16 -21.29 11.67 28.48
N LEU A 17 -22.44 11.15 28.89
CA LEU A 17 -23.73 11.81 28.71
C LEU A 17 -23.78 13.13 29.52
N ALA A 18 -23.29 13.12 30.76
CA ALA A 18 -23.25 14.31 31.61
C ALA A 18 -22.40 15.44 30.97
N GLN A 19 -21.19 15.11 30.50
CA GLN A 19 -20.30 16.06 29.83
C GLN A 19 -20.92 16.64 28.56
N ARG A 20 -21.59 15.82 27.74
CA ARG A 20 -22.25 16.29 26.51
C ARG A 20 -23.43 17.21 26.79
N LEU A 21 -24.23 16.92 27.82
CA LEU A 21 -25.29 17.82 28.27
C LEU A 21 -24.74 19.17 28.72
N GLN A 22 -23.65 19.15 29.49
CA GLN A 22 -22.98 20.36 29.95
C GLN A 22 -22.42 21.17 28.78
N ALA A 23 -21.75 20.53 27.82
CA ALA A 23 -21.19 21.18 26.63
C ALA A 23 -22.28 21.83 25.76
N LYS A 24 -23.47 21.21 25.65
CA LYS A 24 -24.64 21.75 24.94
C LYS A 24 -25.45 22.76 25.78
N GLY A 25 -25.11 22.97 27.06
CA GLY A 25 -25.89 23.82 27.96
C GLY A 25 -27.33 23.34 28.20
N LEU A 26 -27.58 22.03 28.08
CA LEU A 26 -28.90 21.43 28.25
C LEU A 26 -29.09 20.90 29.66
N SER A 27 -30.18 21.31 30.31
CA SER A 27 -30.63 20.66 31.54
C SER A 27 -31.25 19.30 31.22
N SER A 28 -31.23 18.36 32.19
CA SER A 28 -31.84 17.03 32.02
C SER A 28 -33.31 17.10 31.60
N GLN A 29 -34.05 18.14 32.03
CA GLN A 29 -35.45 18.33 31.68
C GLN A 29 -35.64 18.81 30.24
N ARG A 30 -34.82 19.77 29.78
CA ARG A 30 -34.85 20.22 28.38
C ARG A 30 -34.42 19.10 27.43
N PHE A 31 -33.43 18.31 27.83
CA PHE A 31 -33.00 17.13 27.09
C PHE A 31 -34.09 16.06 27.02
N ALA A 32 -34.77 15.76 28.14
CA ALA A 32 -35.90 14.83 28.16
C ALA A 32 -37.00 15.24 27.17
N THR A 33 -37.37 16.54 27.16
CA THR A 33 -38.33 17.09 26.20
C THR A 33 -37.84 16.96 24.76
N ALA A 34 -36.58 17.30 24.48
CA ALA A 34 -36.03 17.26 23.12
C ALA A 34 -35.94 15.82 22.56
N VAL A 35 -35.65 14.84 23.40
CA VAL A 35 -35.58 13.42 23.01
C VAL A 35 -36.98 12.77 22.99
N GLY A 36 -37.98 13.39 23.62
CA GLY A 36 -39.35 12.85 23.70
C GLY A 36 -39.53 11.76 24.75
N VAL A 37 -38.76 11.82 25.85
CA VAL A 37 -38.81 10.83 26.95
C VAL A 37 -39.11 11.49 28.30
N ASP A 38 -39.52 10.68 29.28
CA ASP A 38 -39.70 11.16 30.66
C ASP A 38 -38.35 11.47 31.34
N ILE A 39 -38.33 12.48 32.21
CA ILE A 39 -37.13 12.91 32.95
C ILE A 39 -36.52 11.78 33.82
N LYS A 40 -37.33 10.83 34.30
CA LYS A 40 -36.84 9.64 35.03
C LYS A 40 -35.99 8.74 34.13
N SER A 41 -36.29 8.69 32.83
CA SER A 41 -35.48 7.93 31.86
C SER A 41 -34.10 8.56 31.71
N VAL A 42 -34.04 9.89 31.57
CA VAL A 42 -32.76 10.63 31.52
C VAL A 42 -31.96 10.45 32.80
N ARG A 43 -32.61 10.50 33.98
CA ARG A 43 -31.94 10.24 35.26
C ARG A 43 -31.35 8.83 35.33
N ARG A 44 -32.05 7.82 34.81
CA ARG A 44 -31.52 6.45 34.72
C ARG A 44 -30.32 6.35 33.78
N TRP A 45 -30.37 7.01 32.62
CA TRP A 45 -29.25 7.02 31.67
C TRP A 45 -28.00 7.72 32.22
N LEU A 46 -28.18 8.74 33.07
CA LEU A 46 -27.10 9.45 33.75
C LEU A 46 -26.54 8.65 34.93
N ALA A 47 -27.40 7.95 35.67
CA ALA A 47 -26.98 7.18 36.83
C ALA A 47 -26.19 5.92 36.42
N ASP A 48 -26.51 5.31 35.28
CA ASP A 48 -25.96 4.04 34.86
C ASP A 48 -25.50 4.09 33.39
N SER A 49 -24.18 4.07 33.20
CA SER A 49 -23.51 4.01 31.90
C SER A 49 -23.78 2.71 31.14
N ASP A 50 -24.16 1.65 31.84
CA ASP A 50 -24.48 0.33 31.28
C ASP A 50 -25.99 0.11 31.14
N TYR A 51 -26.79 1.14 31.41
CA TYR A 51 -28.24 1.08 31.25
C TYR A 51 -28.61 0.67 29.81
N ARG A 52 -29.34 -0.45 29.67
CA ARG A 52 -29.78 -0.94 28.37
C ARG A 52 -30.82 -0.02 27.75
N ILE A 53 -30.36 0.98 26.98
CA ILE A 53 -31.19 1.95 26.29
C ILE A 53 -31.75 1.36 24.99
N ARG A 54 -32.98 1.74 24.62
CA ARG A 54 -33.57 1.33 23.34
C ARG A 54 -32.93 2.10 22.19
N GLU A 55 -32.75 1.46 21.05
CA GLU A 55 -32.04 2.03 19.89
C GLU A 55 -32.61 3.37 19.42
N HIS A 56 -33.94 3.50 19.32
CA HIS A 56 -34.56 4.78 18.93
C HIS A 56 -34.24 5.91 19.93
N ASN A 57 -34.25 5.63 21.23
CA ASN A 57 -33.94 6.61 22.26
C ASN A 57 -32.45 6.99 22.23
N ALA A 58 -31.56 6.01 22.02
CA ALA A 58 -30.14 6.27 21.89
C ALA A 58 -29.84 7.16 20.67
N ARG A 59 -30.52 6.90 19.54
CA ARG A 59 -30.41 7.69 18.31
C ARG A 59 -30.91 9.12 18.50
N SER A 60 -32.13 9.29 19.00
CA SER A 60 -32.70 10.63 19.25
C SER A 60 -31.89 11.41 20.29
N ALA A 61 -31.39 10.74 21.34
CA ALA A 61 -30.47 11.34 22.31
C ALA A 61 -29.16 11.82 21.66
N SER A 62 -28.55 10.99 20.82
CA SER A 62 -27.30 11.34 20.14
C SER A 62 -27.47 12.46 19.11
N GLU A 63 -28.62 12.49 18.41
CA GLU A 63 -28.98 13.57 17.47
C GLU A 63 -29.13 14.91 18.18
N VAL A 64 -29.85 14.96 19.31
CA VAL A 64 -30.00 16.19 20.10
C VAL A 64 -28.65 16.74 20.59
N LEU A 65 -27.69 15.84 20.84
CA LEU A 65 -26.36 16.15 21.36
C LEU A 65 -25.27 16.26 20.28
N ASP A 66 -25.64 16.22 18.99
CA ASP A 66 -24.72 16.26 17.84
C ASP A 66 -23.54 15.27 17.97
N CYS A 67 -23.85 14.02 18.33
CA CYS A 67 -22.86 12.95 18.49
C CYS A 67 -23.43 11.61 18.00
N THR A 68 -22.68 10.53 18.20
CA THR A 68 -23.14 9.17 17.87
C THR A 68 -23.57 8.41 19.13
N PRO A 69 -24.42 7.36 19.01
CA PRO A 69 -24.75 6.49 20.14
C PRO A 69 -23.52 5.84 20.81
N HIS A 70 -22.44 5.60 20.05
CA HIS A 70 -21.16 5.10 20.58
C HIS A 70 -20.51 6.08 21.56
N ASP A 71 -20.63 7.39 21.30
CA ASP A 71 -20.03 8.42 22.15
C ASP A 71 -20.69 8.46 23.54
N LEU A 72 -21.96 8.08 23.63
CA LEU A 72 -22.76 8.11 24.85
C LEU A 72 -22.84 6.74 25.57
N TRP A 73 -22.88 5.64 24.80
CA TRP A 73 -23.03 4.27 25.30
C TRP A 73 -22.13 3.29 24.52
N PRO A 74 -20.79 3.37 24.68
CA PRO A 74 -19.83 2.61 23.86
C PRO A 74 -19.96 1.09 23.99
N LYS A 75 -20.38 0.60 25.17
CA LYS A 75 -20.56 -0.85 25.39
C LYS A 75 -21.76 -1.41 24.65
N GLN A 76 -22.81 -0.62 24.48
CA GLN A 76 -24.03 -1.02 23.77
C GLN A 76 -23.94 -0.76 22.26
N TYR A 77 -23.23 0.30 21.86
CA TYR A 77 -23.02 0.67 20.47
C TYR A 77 -21.51 0.77 20.21
N PRO A 78 -20.82 -0.36 20.00
CA PRO A 78 -19.39 -0.36 19.67
C PRO A 78 -19.14 0.42 18.38
N ALA A 79 -17.93 1.00 18.26
CA ALA A 79 -17.55 1.75 17.07
C ALA A 79 -17.77 0.88 15.83
N ALA A 80 -18.42 1.43 14.80
CA ALA A 80 -18.49 0.78 13.51
C ALA A 80 -17.06 0.60 13.00
N THR A 81 -16.56 -0.63 13.02
CA THR A 81 -15.34 -0.97 12.30
C THR A 81 -15.64 -0.69 10.83
N PRO A 82 -14.77 0.06 10.10
CA PRO A 82 -14.90 0.14 8.66
C PRO A 82 -14.97 -1.29 8.16
N ARG A 83 -16.02 -1.61 7.39
CA ARG A 83 -16.20 -2.94 6.82
C ARG A 83 -15.07 -3.17 5.82
N ALA A 84 -13.91 -3.57 6.32
CA ALA A 84 -12.88 -4.18 5.51
C ALA A 84 -13.54 -5.37 4.84
N VAL A 85 -13.31 -5.52 3.54
CA VAL A 85 -13.73 -6.70 2.79
C VAL A 85 -12.98 -7.89 3.39
N THR A 86 -13.56 -8.55 4.39
CA THR A 86 -13.01 -9.73 5.00
C THR A 86 -13.20 -10.89 4.03
N THR A 87 -12.20 -11.10 3.18
CA THR A 87 -12.11 -12.30 2.37
C THR A 87 -11.72 -13.46 3.28
N ALA A 88 -12.73 -14.18 3.76
CA ALA A 88 -12.55 -15.53 4.29
C ALA A 88 -12.10 -16.42 3.12
N SER A 89 -10.79 -16.58 2.97
CA SER A 89 -10.16 -17.46 2.00
C SER A 89 -8.89 -18.02 2.63
N ALA A 90 -8.53 -19.26 2.29
CA ALA A 90 -7.24 -19.82 2.69
C ALA A 90 -6.12 -18.92 2.11
N GLY A 91 -5.47 -18.17 2.99
CA GLY A 91 -4.54 -17.09 2.65
C GLY A 91 -5.20 -15.71 2.69
N GLY A 92 -5.53 -15.29 3.90
CA GLY A 92 -6.05 -13.95 4.21
C GLY A 92 -5.05 -12.83 3.90
N PRO A 93 -5.37 -11.58 4.27
CA PRO A 93 -4.51 -10.44 3.97
C PRO A 93 -3.11 -10.63 4.59
N PHE A 94 -2.08 -10.23 3.85
CA PHE A 94 -0.71 -10.14 4.36
C PHE A 94 -0.31 -8.67 4.52
N THR A 95 0.62 -8.41 5.44
CA THR A 95 1.16 -7.07 5.67
C THR A 95 2.38 -6.86 4.79
N ALA A 96 2.40 -5.76 4.04
CA ALA A 96 3.53 -5.37 3.22
C ALA A 96 3.82 -3.88 3.34
N THR A 97 5.06 -3.50 3.03
CA THR A 97 5.44 -2.08 2.97
C THR A 97 5.00 -1.51 1.63
N LEU A 98 4.12 -0.51 1.67
CA LEU A 98 3.66 0.22 0.49
C LEU A 98 3.96 1.71 0.65
N TYR A 99 4.67 2.26 -0.31
CA TYR A 99 4.87 3.69 -0.46
C TYR A 99 3.85 4.24 -1.45
N ALA A 100 3.24 5.40 -1.15
CA ALA A 100 2.20 5.98 -1.99
C ALA A 100 2.75 6.49 -3.33
N SER A 101 4.04 6.81 -3.39
CA SER A 101 4.77 7.07 -4.64
C SER A 101 6.18 6.50 -4.60
N ARG A 102 6.75 6.19 -5.78
CA ARG A 102 8.13 5.73 -5.92
C ARG A 102 9.14 6.67 -5.28
N THR A 103 8.88 7.98 -5.33
CA THR A 103 9.77 9.00 -4.75
C THR A 103 9.80 9.01 -3.23
N GLN A 104 8.88 8.31 -2.54
CA GLN A 104 8.89 8.18 -1.08
C GLN A 104 9.80 7.05 -0.59
N LEU A 105 10.16 6.09 -1.46
CA LEU A 105 11.13 5.06 -1.12
C LEU A 105 12.54 5.70 -1.08
N PRO A 106 13.25 5.66 0.06
CA PRO A 106 14.53 6.35 0.18
C PRO A 106 15.57 5.84 -0.83
N ILE A 107 16.38 6.75 -1.36
CA ILE A 107 17.46 6.42 -2.32
C ILE A 107 18.44 5.40 -1.70
N THR A 108 18.75 5.52 -0.41
CA THR A 108 19.59 4.56 0.31
C THR A 108 19.03 3.14 0.30
N THR A 109 17.70 3.00 0.32
CA THR A 109 17.05 1.68 0.23
C THR A 109 17.23 1.08 -1.15
N TRP A 110 17.11 1.88 -2.21
CA TRP A 110 17.43 1.44 -3.57
C TRP A 110 18.91 1.01 -3.71
N GLN A 111 19.84 1.80 -3.17
CA GLN A 111 21.27 1.49 -3.22
C GLN A 111 21.57 0.16 -2.51
N GLN A 112 21.08 -0.01 -1.29
CA GLN A 112 21.25 -1.23 -0.50
C GLN A 112 20.63 -2.45 -1.20
N HIS A 113 19.43 -2.28 -1.77
CA HIS A 113 18.71 -3.35 -2.47
C HIS A 113 19.55 -4.02 -3.56
N PHE A 114 20.34 -3.26 -4.33
CA PHE A 114 21.20 -3.81 -5.37
C PHE A 114 22.61 -4.20 -4.89
N ALA A 115 23.15 -3.50 -3.88
CA ALA A 115 24.51 -3.74 -3.40
C ALA A 115 24.69 -5.14 -2.78
N ASP A 116 23.67 -5.61 -2.05
CA ASP A 116 23.72 -6.84 -1.25
C ASP A 116 23.38 -8.12 -2.05
N ALA A 117 23.29 -8.04 -3.38
CA ALA A 117 22.93 -9.17 -4.22
C ALA A 117 23.96 -10.31 -4.15
N THR A 118 23.46 -11.53 -3.95
CA THR A 118 24.26 -12.75 -3.81
C THR A 118 23.95 -13.84 -4.85
N THR A 119 22.72 -13.90 -5.38
CA THR A 119 22.29 -14.96 -6.31
C THR A 119 21.80 -14.41 -7.65
N GLY A 120 20.95 -13.38 -7.64
CA GLY A 120 20.41 -12.84 -8.87
C GLY A 120 19.79 -11.45 -8.71
N ILE A 121 19.86 -10.69 -9.80
CA ILE A 121 19.23 -9.37 -9.96
C ILE A 121 18.37 -9.42 -11.21
N ASP A 122 17.07 -9.18 -11.06
CA ASP A 122 16.11 -9.10 -12.15
C ASP A 122 15.46 -7.72 -12.17
N ILE A 123 15.65 -6.99 -13.26
CA ILE A 123 15.09 -5.64 -13.47
C ILE A 123 14.18 -5.69 -14.68
N LEU A 124 12.92 -5.30 -14.50
CA LEU A 124 11.94 -5.12 -15.57
C LEU A 124 11.35 -3.73 -15.48
N VAL A 125 11.64 -2.91 -16.50
CA VAL A 125 11.30 -1.50 -16.52
C VAL A 125 10.98 -1.05 -17.94
N LEU A 126 10.18 0.01 -18.07
CA LEU A 126 10.07 0.68 -19.36
C LEU A 126 11.34 1.50 -19.67
N ALA A 127 11.84 2.29 -18.72
CA ALA A 127 13.07 3.06 -18.88
C ALA A 127 13.91 3.08 -17.60
N ALA A 128 13.29 3.45 -16.47
CA ALA A 128 13.94 3.59 -15.18
C ALA A 128 15.21 4.47 -15.18
N THR A 129 15.21 5.56 -15.96
CA THR A 129 16.30 6.55 -15.98
C THR A 129 16.73 7.01 -14.59
N PHE A 130 15.78 7.11 -13.65
CA PHE A 130 16.06 7.48 -12.26
C PHE A 130 17.12 6.60 -11.57
N LEU A 131 17.24 5.32 -11.93
CA LEU A 131 18.28 4.45 -11.36
C LEU A 131 19.66 4.97 -11.77
N PHE A 132 19.83 5.32 -13.04
CA PHE A 132 21.07 5.87 -13.57
C PHE A 132 21.31 7.31 -13.08
N ASP A 133 20.26 8.11 -12.92
CA ASP A 133 20.37 9.53 -12.54
C ASP A 133 20.61 9.75 -11.04
N THR A 134 20.09 8.86 -10.18
CA THR A 134 20.04 9.08 -8.73
C THR A 134 20.84 8.10 -7.89
N LEU A 135 21.17 6.92 -8.43
CA LEU A 135 22.00 5.95 -7.73
C LEU A 135 23.42 6.04 -8.28
N ASP A 136 24.28 6.73 -7.53
CA ASP A 136 25.70 6.82 -7.83
C ASP A 136 26.29 5.42 -8.05
N GLY A 137 26.95 5.21 -9.20
CA GLY A 137 27.58 3.93 -9.53
C GLY A 137 26.60 2.77 -9.71
N PHE A 138 25.34 3.02 -10.10
CA PHE A 138 24.34 1.97 -10.32
C PHE A 138 24.84 0.88 -11.28
N LEU A 139 25.37 1.29 -12.44
CA LEU A 139 25.85 0.35 -13.43
C LEU A 139 27.09 -0.41 -12.93
N ASP A 140 28.01 0.27 -12.26
CA ASP A 140 29.17 -0.35 -11.62
C ASP A 140 28.74 -1.39 -10.59
N THR A 141 27.65 -1.15 -9.86
CA THR A 141 27.07 -2.10 -8.90
C THR A 141 26.59 -3.37 -9.60
N LEU A 142 25.89 -3.25 -10.74
CA LEU A 142 25.45 -4.40 -11.53
C LEU A 142 26.62 -5.18 -12.13
N LEU A 143 27.61 -4.47 -12.67
CA LEU A 143 28.82 -5.07 -13.24
C LEU A 143 29.63 -5.80 -12.16
N ALA A 144 29.78 -5.19 -10.99
CA ALA A 144 30.46 -5.81 -9.85
C ALA A 144 29.70 -7.05 -9.34
N ALA A 145 28.36 -7.04 -9.34
CA ALA A 145 27.56 -8.21 -9.00
C ALA A 145 27.77 -9.35 -10.02
N ALA A 146 27.69 -9.04 -11.31
CA ALA A 146 27.94 -10.01 -12.39
C ALA A 146 29.36 -10.61 -12.29
N ALA A 147 30.36 -9.79 -12.00
CA ALA A 147 31.75 -10.25 -11.79
C ALA A 147 31.91 -11.17 -10.57
N ARG A 148 31.04 -11.05 -9.55
CA ARG A 148 30.98 -12.00 -8.41
C ARG A 148 30.23 -13.29 -8.73
N GLY A 149 29.67 -13.43 -9.92
CA GLY A 149 28.88 -14.60 -10.35
C GLY A 149 27.37 -14.48 -10.10
N VAL A 150 26.87 -13.29 -9.74
CA VAL A 150 25.43 -13.02 -9.64
C VAL A 150 24.81 -12.98 -11.03
N SER A 151 23.69 -13.67 -11.24
CA SER A 151 22.96 -13.61 -12.52
C SER A 151 22.19 -12.28 -12.62
N VAL A 152 22.60 -11.39 -13.52
CA VAL A 152 21.93 -10.09 -13.72
C VAL A 152 21.13 -10.11 -15.02
N ARG A 153 19.82 -9.87 -14.92
CA ARG A 153 18.88 -9.81 -16.04
C ARG A 153 18.21 -8.45 -16.09
N PHE A 154 18.42 -7.70 -17.16
CA PHE A 154 17.86 -6.36 -17.33
C PHE A 154 16.94 -6.31 -18.55
N LEU A 155 15.65 -6.02 -18.32
CA LEU A 155 14.63 -5.77 -19.32
C LEU A 155 14.31 -4.28 -19.37
N VAL A 156 14.48 -3.69 -20.56
CA VAL A 156 14.14 -2.28 -20.84
C VAL A 156 13.10 -2.19 -21.96
N GLY A 157 12.24 -1.18 -21.92
CA GLY A 157 11.26 -0.92 -22.98
C GLY A 157 11.95 -0.57 -24.29
N ASP A 158 11.45 -1.12 -25.38
CA ASP A 158 11.92 -0.78 -26.72
C ASP A 158 11.36 0.60 -27.13
N PRO A 159 12.22 1.61 -27.37
CA PRO A 159 11.77 2.97 -27.67
C PRO A 159 10.97 3.08 -28.97
N ASP A 160 11.16 2.16 -29.92
CA ASP A 160 10.64 2.30 -31.27
C ASP A 160 9.38 1.43 -31.50
N THR A 161 8.62 1.17 -30.43
CA THR A 161 7.44 0.29 -30.44
C THR A 161 6.14 1.01 -30.12
N ALA A 162 5.03 0.46 -30.62
CA ALA A 162 3.70 1.01 -30.42
C ALA A 162 3.30 1.08 -28.94
N THR A 163 3.75 0.13 -28.10
CA THR A 163 3.45 0.13 -26.66
C THR A 163 4.10 1.32 -25.95
N THR A 164 5.35 1.66 -26.30
CA THR A 164 6.06 2.79 -25.70
C THR A 164 5.44 4.13 -26.12
N ILE A 165 5.03 4.25 -27.39
CA ILE A 165 4.28 5.41 -27.91
C ILE A 165 2.97 5.57 -27.15
N LEU A 166 2.15 4.51 -27.10
CA LEU A 166 0.88 4.50 -26.38
C LEU A 166 1.07 4.90 -24.92
N ARG A 167 2.12 4.39 -24.26
CA ARG A 167 2.38 4.74 -22.87
C ARG A 167 2.67 6.22 -22.67
N GLY A 168 3.39 6.85 -23.60
CA GLY A 168 3.61 8.29 -23.61
C GLY A 168 2.31 9.08 -23.70
N GLU A 169 1.40 8.65 -24.57
CA GLU A 169 0.07 9.25 -24.73
C GLU A 169 -0.77 9.09 -23.46
N GLU A 170 -0.84 7.87 -22.90
CA GLU A 170 -1.58 7.57 -21.68
C GLU A 170 -1.09 8.35 -20.46
N GLU A 171 0.23 8.54 -20.30
CA GLU A 171 0.81 9.33 -19.21
C GLU A 171 0.70 10.85 -19.43
N GLY A 172 0.27 11.29 -20.62
CA GLY A 172 0.19 12.71 -20.98
C GLY A 172 1.56 13.38 -21.15
N ILE A 173 2.63 12.61 -21.35
CA ILE A 173 4.00 13.12 -21.52
C ILE A 173 4.64 12.78 -22.87
N GLY A 174 3.90 12.07 -23.75
CA GLY A 174 4.24 11.80 -25.14
C GLY A 174 5.65 11.25 -25.32
N GLU A 175 6.42 11.89 -26.21
CA GLU A 175 7.79 11.57 -26.59
C GLU A 175 8.78 11.44 -25.41
N ALA A 176 8.47 12.02 -24.25
CA ALA A 176 9.34 11.93 -23.09
C ALA A 176 9.54 10.48 -22.61
N VAL A 177 8.54 9.60 -22.78
CA VAL A 177 8.71 8.16 -22.45
C VAL A 177 9.69 7.51 -23.43
N ILE A 178 9.54 7.77 -24.72
CA ILE A 178 10.39 7.24 -25.79
C ILE A 178 11.84 7.68 -25.57
N ALA A 179 12.05 8.98 -25.32
CA ALA A 179 13.37 9.53 -25.04
C ALA A 179 14.04 8.83 -23.84
N ARG A 180 13.30 8.62 -22.74
CA ARG A 180 13.81 7.91 -21.56
C ARG A 180 14.18 6.45 -21.85
N CYS A 181 13.38 5.74 -22.64
CA CYS A 181 13.69 4.37 -23.07
C CYS A 181 14.98 4.36 -23.90
N ARG A 182 15.09 5.28 -24.87
CA ARG A 182 16.27 5.42 -25.72
C ARG A 182 17.54 5.73 -24.92
N THR A 183 17.48 6.67 -23.98
CA THR A 183 18.60 6.96 -23.07
C THR A 183 19.03 5.72 -22.28
N SER A 184 18.07 4.96 -21.75
CA SER A 184 18.37 3.76 -20.96
C SER A 184 19.02 2.68 -21.83
N VAL A 185 18.53 2.48 -23.06
CA VAL A 185 19.13 1.58 -24.04
C VAL A 185 20.56 2.02 -24.40
N GLU A 186 20.79 3.31 -24.61
CA GLU A 186 22.13 3.85 -24.94
C GLU A 186 23.14 3.66 -23.81
N LEU A 187 22.72 3.82 -22.55
CA LEU A 187 23.56 3.57 -21.38
C LEU A 187 23.89 2.09 -21.21
N LEU A 188 22.96 1.20 -21.57
CA LEU A 188 23.12 -0.25 -21.39
C LEU A 188 23.86 -0.93 -22.56
N ALA A 189 23.73 -0.42 -23.78
CA ALA A 189 24.27 -1.04 -24.99
C ALA A 189 25.79 -1.36 -24.95
N PRO A 190 26.67 -0.52 -24.38
CA PRO A 190 28.10 -0.84 -24.25
C PRO A 190 28.38 -2.08 -23.39
N HIS A 191 27.42 -2.49 -22.56
CA HIS A 191 27.56 -3.59 -21.61
C HIS A 191 26.83 -4.87 -22.05
N ALA A 192 26.21 -4.86 -23.23
CA ALA A 192 25.42 -5.98 -23.76
C ALA A 192 26.18 -7.32 -23.87
N CYS A 193 27.51 -7.28 -23.95
CA CYS A 193 28.36 -8.47 -24.03
C CYS A 193 29.08 -8.80 -22.72
N THR A 194 28.69 -8.17 -21.60
CA THR A 194 29.32 -8.41 -20.29
C THR A 194 28.91 -9.78 -19.75
N PRO A 195 29.88 -10.67 -19.42
CA PRO A 195 29.54 -11.96 -18.81
C PRO A 195 28.74 -11.79 -17.50
N GLY A 196 27.65 -12.54 -17.37
CA GLY A 196 26.77 -12.50 -16.19
C GLY A 196 25.74 -11.36 -16.19
N LEU A 197 25.75 -10.48 -17.19
CA LEU A 197 24.76 -9.42 -17.41
C LEU A 197 24.06 -9.62 -18.74
N ASP A 198 22.83 -10.12 -18.69
CA ASP A 198 21.95 -10.27 -19.85
C ASP A 198 21.01 -9.08 -19.96
N ILE A 199 21.04 -8.39 -21.11
CA ILE A 199 20.21 -7.20 -21.37
C ILE A 199 19.28 -7.49 -22.53
N ARG A 200 17.99 -7.18 -22.39
CA ARG A 200 16.96 -7.39 -23.41
C ARG A 200 16.01 -6.20 -23.52
N THR A 201 15.47 -5.98 -24.71
CA THR A 201 14.38 -5.02 -24.96
C THR A 201 13.01 -5.73 -25.07
N HIS A 202 11.94 -5.07 -24.64
CA HIS A 202 10.58 -5.62 -24.71
C HIS A 202 9.53 -4.61 -25.19
N ASP A 203 8.45 -5.13 -25.78
CA ASP A 203 7.27 -4.41 -26.29
C ASP A 203 6.01 -4.86 -25.52
N THR A 204 6.10 -4.99 -24.20
CA THR A 204 5.00 -5.50 -23.36
C THR A 204 4.29 -4.34 -22.68
N ALA A 205 2.96 -4.38 -22.66
CA ALA A 205 2.14 -3.50 -21.83
C ALA A 205 2.50 -3.72 -20.36
N LEU A 206 3.20 -2.75 -19.76
CA LEU A 206 3.81 -2.93 -18.45
C LEU A 206 2.90 -2.44 -17.32
N TYR A 207 2.31 -3.37 -16.56
CA TYR A 207 1.47 -3.06 -15.40
C TYR A 207 2.27 -2.82 -14.12
N THR A 208 3.43 -3.47 -14.01
CA THR A 208 4.37 -3.30 -12.90
C THR A 208 5.81 -3.30 -13.43
N SER A 209 6.63 -2.36 -12.95
CA SER A 209 8.08 -2.53 -13.00
C SER A 209 8.53 -3.38 -11.81
N ILE A 210 9.47 -4.29 -12.04
CA ILE A 210 9.95 -5.24 -11.03
C ILE A 210 11.45 -5.04 -10.83
N PHE A 211 11.88 -4.95 -9.59
CA PHE A 211 13.28 -4.91 -9.18
C PHE A 211 13.48 -5.99 -8.12
N ARG A 212 13.78 -7.20 -8.56
CA ARG A 212 14.01 -8.33 -7.68
C ARG A 212 15.51 -8.51 -7.47
N VAL A 213 15.89 -8.69 -6.21
CA VAL A 213 17.24 -9.08 -5.81
C VAL A 213 17.09 -10.23 -4.82
N ASP A 214 17.59 -11.40 -5.19
CA ASP A 214 17.48 -12.62 -4.40
C ASP A 214 16.03 -12.91 -3.96
N ASP A 215 15.76 -12.83 -2.64
CA ASP A 215 14.45 -13.04 -2.01
C ASP A 215 13.74 -11.73 -1.60
N ALA A 216 14.21 -10.58 -2.10
CA ALA A 216 13.60 -9.27 -1.95
C ALA A 216 13.12 -8.72 -3.30
N MET A 217 11.99 -8.02 -3.30
CA MET A 217 11.42 -7.43 -4.50
C MET A 217 10.85 -6.05 -4.20
N ILE A 218 11.17 -5.11 -5.07
CA ILE A 218 10.52 -3.80 -5.14
C ILE A 218 9.65 -3.82 -6.41
N VAL A 219 8.36 -3.53 -6.28
CA VAL A 219 7.39 -3.55 -7.37
C VAL A 219 6.77 -2.16 -7.48
N ASN A 220 6.99 -1.49 -8.61
CA ASN A 220 6.39 -0.18 -8.88
C ASN A 220 5.18 -0.37 -9.79
N PHE A 221 4.00 0.01 -9.31
CA PHE A 221 2.77 -0.09 -10.10
C PHE A 221 2.71 0.95 -11.21
N HIS A 222 2.08 0.63 -12.32
CA HIS A 222 1.75 1.58 -13.38
C HIS A 222 0.27 1.91 -13.34
N ILE A 223 -0.05 3.06 -12.75
CA ILE A 223 -1.42 3.60 -12.74
C ILE A 223 -1.66 4.32 -14.07
N TYR A 224 -2.80 4.04 -14.70
CA TYR A 224 -3.23 4.71 -15.92
C TYR A 224 -3.32 6.23 -15.70
N GLY A 225 -2.83 7.05 -16.64
CA GLY A 225 -2.84 8.50 -16.51
C GLY A 225 -1.80 9.09 -15.54
N SER A 226 -0.98 8.25 -14.89
CA SER A 226 -0.03 8.72 -13.88
C SER A 226 1.42 8.36 -14.25
N PRO A 227 2.33 9.37 -14.29
CA PRO A 227 3.75 9.13 -14.52
C PRO A 227 4.35 8.19 -13.49
N GLY A 228 5.24 7.29 -13.91
CA GLY A 228 5.79 6.23 -13.04
C GLY A 228 6.35 6.71 -11.68
N ARG A 229 6.94 7.91 -11.62
CA ARG A 229 7.47 8.49 -10.36
C ARG A 229 6.40 8.71 -9.27
N ASN A 230 5.15 8.96 -9.67
CA ASN A 230 4.05 9.27 -8.76
C ASN A 230 3.31 7.99 -8.32
N ASN A 231 3.63 6.84 -8.91
CA ASN A 231 2.90 5.62 -8.67
C ASN A 231 3.40 4.87 -7.43
N PRO A 232 2.53 4.10 -6.77
CA PRO A 232 2.90 3.35 -5.57
C PRO A 232 4.02 2.34 -5.80
N VAL A 233 4.73 2.03 -4.72
CA VAL A 233 5.77 1.02 -4.70
C VAL A 233 5.55 0.07 -3.53
N LEU A 234 5.44 -1.22 -3.85
CA LEU A 234 5.40 -2.32 -2.89
C LEU A 234 6.81 -2.85 -2.66
N VAL A 235 7.19 -3.02 -1.41
CA VAL A 235 8.43 -3.72 -1.02
C VAL A 235 8.04 -4.98 -0.27
N LEU A 236 8.49 -6.13 -0.77
CA LEU A 236 8.18 -7.44 -0.19
C LEU A 236 9.37 -8.39 -0.24
N SER A 237 9.43 -9.30 0.73
CA SER A 237 10.26 -10.49 0.67
C SER A 237 9.42 -11.68 0.21
N ARG A 238 10.06 -12.68 -0.40
CA ARG A 238 9.45 -13.97 -0.79
C ARG A 238 8.63 -14.60 0.33
N HIS A 239 9.05 -14.44 1.59
CA HIS A 239 8.38 -15.04 2.74
C HIS A 239 7.08 -14.34 3.16
N HIS A 240 6.84 -13.09 2.75
CA HIS A 240 5.64 -12.35 3.14
C HIS A 240 4.36 -12.94 2.53
N GLU A 241 4.39 -13.26 1.22
CA GLU A 241 3.28 -13.90 0.52
C GLU A 241 3.83 -14.64 -0.73
N PRO A 242 4.14 -15.94 -0.60
CA PRO A 242 4.74 -16.73 -1.69
C PRO A 242 3.88 -16.78 -2.96
N ARG A 243 2.55 -16.72 -2.87
CA ARG A 243 1.68 -16.79 -4.06
C ARG A 243 1.78 -15.52 -4.91
N LEU A 244 1.83 -14.35 -4.27
CA LEU A 244 2.07 -13.09 -4.96
C LEU A 244 3.48 -13.06 -5.55
N TRP A 245 4.48 -13.54 -4.79
CA TRP A 245 5.85 -13.64 -5.28
C TRP A 245 5.93 -14.45 -6.58
N THR A 246 5.38 -15.68 -6.58
CA THR A 246 5.35 -16.54 -7.77
C THR A 246 4.64 -15.86 -8.94
N THR A 247 3.54 -15.16 -8.69
CA THR A 247 2.82 -14.43 -9.74
C THR A 247 3.69 -13.34 -10.40
N LEU A 248 4.48 -12.60 -9.61
CA LEU A 248 5.38 -11.56 -10.12
C LEU A 248 6.61 -12.16 -10.82
N GLU A 249 7.14 -13.27 -10.30
CA GLU A 249 8.24 -14.02 -10.90
C GLU A 249 7.85 -14.62 -12.27
N ASP A 250 6.65 -15.20 -12.36
CA ASP A 250 6.09 -15.72 -13.60
C ASP A 250 5.86 -14.60 -14.62
N ALA A 251 5.37 -13.44 -14.17
CA ALA A 251 5.22 -12.26 -15.04
C ALA A 251 6.57 -11.80 -15.60
N PHE A 252 7.60 -11.68 -14.76
CA PHE A 252 8.96 -11.37 -15.22
C PHE A 252 9.44 -12.39 -16.26
N THR A 253 9.29 -13.69 -15.96
CA THR A 253 9.74 -14.78 -16.83
C THR A 253 9.04 -14.77 -18.17
N GLN A 254 7.73 -14.47 -18.22
CA GLN A 254 6.99 -14.34 -19.46
C GLN A 254 7.51 -13.20 -20.34
N VAL A 255 7.82 -12.04 -19.75
CA VAL A 255 8.41 -10.91 -20.50
C VAL A 255 9.81 -11.29 -20.98
N TRP A 256 10.64 -11.86 -20.09
CA TRP A 256 12.00 -12.29 -20.41
C TRP A 256 12.07 -13.20 -21.63
N ASN A 257 11.20 -14.21 -21.69
CA ASN A 257 11.18 -15.20 -22.75
C ASN A 257 10.73 -14.65 -24.11
N ARG A 258 10.01 -13.51 -24.13
CA ARG A 258 9.54 -12.84 -25.35
C ARG A 258 10.40 -11.65 -25.75
N ALA A 259 11.25 -11.17 -24.84
CA ALA A 259 12.13 -10.04 -25.05
C ALA A 259 13.29 -10.37 -26.00
N ARG A 260 13.81 -9.35 -26.68
CA ARG A 260 14.89 -9.48 -27.66
C ARG A 260 16.22 -9.10 -27.01
N PRO A 261 17.30 -9.89 -27.18
CA PRO A 261 18.63 -9.49 -26.73
C PRO A 261 19.01 -8.11 -27.25
N LEU A 262 19.50 -7.25 -26.36
CA LEU A 262 20.14 -6.01 -26.77
C LEU A 262 21.52 -6.37 -27.33
N THR A 263 21.77 -6.01 -28.58
CA THR A 263 23.09 -6.17 -29.19
C THR A 263 23.90 -4.89 -28.99
N ALA A 264 25.22 -5.03 -28.73
CA ALA A 264 26.11 -3.88 -28.77
C ALA A 264 25.97 -3.16 -30.12
N LYS A 265 25.93 -1.82 -30.12
CA LYS A 265 26.10 -1.07 -31.36
C LYS A 265 27.52 -1.38 -31.86
N GLY A 266 27.61 -1.92 -33.07
CA GLY A 266 28.88 -2.12 -33.77
C GLY A 266 29.57 -0.81 -34.10
#